data_AF-A0AAW1XDZ5-F1
#
_entry.id   AF-A0AAW1XDZ5-F1
#
_cell.length_a   1.000
_cell.length_b   1.000
_cell.length_c   1.000
_cell.angle_alpha   90.00
_cell.angle_beta   90.00
_cell.angle_gamma   90.00
#
_symmetry.space_group_name_H-M   'P 1'
#
loop_
_entity.id
_entity.type
_entity.pdbx_description
1 polymer ?
#
loop_
_entity_poly.entity_id
_entity_poly.type
_entity_poly.pdbx_seq_one_letter_code
_entity_poly.pdbx_strand_id
1 'polypeptide(L)'
;MEPSYAGGNESQAFDISNENEIESTSKDCSSGRTRKKTSSIWEHYSQQAEDGKYICNYCSRGIVGGGRNGTNGLLGHHKSCPELKKKMRKGDGSGSASVKVGEYVFDELDARRKLADMIVKHEYPLSIVDHDGFKSFCHSLQPLFRVVSRNTIKRDIFKIFEYEKERTMNLLNTNSSRIAITTDMWTANNQKRGFMAVTAHFIDDSWSLNSRLARGLKEHLKRMNAPKHWMLDKLGGAFAFKPSSGPHKSGECLPLIIILRNRLKYALTYREVIAILMQHRVLVDGKVGTDKTYPSSFMGMHTLIACSVAFIYCAK
;
A
#
# COMPACT_ATOMS: atom_id res chain seq x y z
N MET A 1 19.88 13.35 30.05
CA MET A 1 20.83 14.08 29.19
C MET A 1 20.65 13.54 27.78
N GLU A 2 19.85 14.23 26.99
CA GLU A 2 19.73 13.94 25.56
C GLU A 2 20.96 14.47 24.80
N PRO A 3 21.21 13.92 23.61
CA PRO A 3 21.56 14.76 22.49
C PRO A 3 20.59 14.58 21.32
N SER A 4 20.10 15.74 20.89
CA SER A 4 19.35 16.06 19.68
C SER A 4 20.11 15.71 18.40
N TYR A 5 19.42 15.12 17.40
CA TYR A 5 19.82 15.21 16.00
C TYR A 5 18.66 15.67 15.14
N ALA A 6 18.89 16.79 14.46
CA ALA A 6 18.00 17.41 13.49
C ALA A 6 18.07 16.65 12.16
N GLY A 7 16.90 16.34 11.60
CA GLY A 7 16.75 15.88 10.22
C GLY A 7 15.74 16.77 9.51
N GLY A 8 16.23 17.72 8.72
CA GLY A 8 15.43 18.52 7.80
C GLY A 8 15.02 17.66 6.61
N ASN A 9 13.72 17.54 6.39
CA ASN A 9 13.12 17.04 5.16
C ASN A 9 13.21 18.14 4.09
N GLU A 10 13.99 17.93 3.03
CA GLU A 10 13.76 18.63 1.76
C GLU A 10 12.65 17.89 0.99
N SER A 11 11.43 18.29 1.30
CA SER A 11 10.28 18.17 0.41
C SER A 11 10.44 19.19 -0.72
N GLN A 12 10.75 18.74 -1.94
CA GLN A 12 10.56 19.57 -3.12
C GLN A 12 9.06 19.66 -3.44
N ALA A 13 8.46 20.75 -3.01
CA ALA A 13 7.26 21.35 -3.60
C ALA A 13 7.68 22.51 -4.52
N PHE A 14 6.70 23.06 -5.25
CA PHE A 14 6.72 24.25 -6.13
C PHE A 14 7.16 24.01 -7.59
N ASP A 15 6.49 24.54 -8.63
CA ASP A 15 5.34 25.44 -8.68
C ASP A 15 4.71 25.48 -10.08
N ILE A 16 3.41 25.79 -10.15
CA ILE A 16 2.72 26.22 -11.38
C ILE A 16 2.64 27.74 -11.32
N SER A 17 3.34 28.44 -12.20
CA SER A 17 3.14 29.87 -12.45
C SER A 17 2.60 30.09 -13.86
N ASN A 18 1.47 30.79 -13.88
CA ASN A 18 0.67 31.22 -15.02
C ASN A 18 1.15 32.62 -15.44
N GLU A 19 1.46 32.83 -16.72
CA GLU A 19 1.61 34.19 -17.29
C GLU A 19 0.74 34.30 -18.55
N ASN A 20 -0.37 35.02 -18.41
CA ASN A 20 -1.13 35.60 -19.50
C ASN A 20 -0.59 37.01 -19.76
N GLU A 21 -0.07 37.25 -20.96
CA GLU A 21 0.09 38.61 -21.49
C GLU A 21 -1.23 39.05 -22.14
N ILE A 22 -1.84 40.11 -21.62
CA ILE A 22 -2.87 40.89 -22.33
C ILE A 22 -2.42 42.35 -22.30
N GLU A 23 -2.18 42.88 -23.49
CA GLU A 23 -1.79 44.26 -23.75
C GLU A 23 -3.00 45.21 -23.60
N SER A 24 -2.82 46.27 -22.83
CA SER A 24 -3.79 47.33 -22.57
C SER A 24 -3.65 48.48 -23.56
N THR A 25 -4.76 49.03 -24.05
CA THR A 25 -4.81 50.39 -24.62
C THR A 25 -5.69 51.30 -23.76
N SER A 26 -5.23 52.55 -23.64
CA SER A 26 -5.55 53.57 -22.65
C SER A 26 -6.68 54.53 -23.06
N LYS A 27 -7.26 55.24 -22.07
CA LYS A 27 -7.52 56.70 -22.11
C LYS A 27 -8.13 57.26 -20.80
N ASP A 28 -7.55 58.37 -20.36
CA ASP A 28 -7.90 59.27 -19.24
C ASP A 28 -8.69 60.49 -19.84
N CYS A 29 -9.58 61.29 -19.20
CA CYS A 29 -9.39 62.25 -18.07
C CYS A 29 -10.71 62.93 -17.58
N SER A 30 -10.74 63.36 -16.29
CA SER A 30 -11.32 64.59 -15.65
C SER A 30 -12.78 64.75 -15.11
N SER A 31 -12.86 64.74 -13.76
CA SER A 31 -13.51 65.62 -12.73
C SER A 31 -15.01 66.03 -12.68
N GLY A 32 -15.67 65.59 -11.59
CA GLY A 32 -16.81 66.24 -10.90
C GLY A 32 -17.21 65.47 -9.63
N ARG A 33 -17.24 66.09 -8.43
CA ARG A 33 -17.54 65.41 -7.14
C ARG A 33 -19.02 64.98 -7.07
N THR A 34 -19.31 63.76 -7.51
CA THR A 34 -20.60 63.10 -7.31
C THR A 34 -20.62 62.37 -5.97
N ARG A 35 -21.74 62.43 -5.24
CA ARG A 35 -21.92 61.72 -3.97
C ARG A 35 -21.75 60.22 -4.22
N LYS A 36 -20.82 59.58 -3.49
CA LYS A 36 -20.50 58.16 -3.69
C LYS A 36 -21.79 57.33 -3.59
N LYS A 37 -22.07 56.58 -4.65
CA LYS A 37 -23.16 55.62 -4.73
C LYS A 37 -22.87 54.47 -3.75
N THR A 38 -23.66 54.33 -2.68
CA THR A 38 -23.38 53.41 -1.55
C THR A 38 -24.02 52.02 -1.68
N SER A 39 -24.96 51.82 -2.60
CA SER A 39 -25.71 50.55 -2.72
C SER A 39 -25.22 49.70 -3.90
N SER A 40 -25.04 48.39 -3.70
CA SER A 40 -24.63 47.43 -4.75
C SER A 40 -25.54 47.39 -5.99
N ILE A 41 -26.78 47.87 -5.87
CA ILE A 41 -27.76 47.90 -6.98
C ILE A 41 -27.26 48.67 -8.21
N TRP A 42 -26.32 49.62 -8.05
CA TRP A 42 -25.84 50.44 -9.16
C TRP A 42 -25.00 49.65 -10.19
N GLU A 43 -24.43 48.50 -9.82
CA GLU A 43 -23.65 47.62 -10.73
C GLU A 43 -24.52 46.99 -11.83
N HIS A 44 -25.84 46.89 -11.57
CA HIS A 44 -26.80 46.26 -12.47
C HIS A 44 -27.46 47.24 -13.45
N TYR A 45 -27.09 48.52 -13.40
CA TYR A 45 -27.71 49.58 -14.20
C TYR A 45 -26.67 50.52 -14.83
N SER A 46 -26.87 50.82 -16.11
CA SER A 46 -26.08 51.80 -16.85
C SER A 46 -26.75 53.18 -16.81
N GLN A 47 -25.99 54.24 -16.52
CA GLN A 47 -26.51 55.61 -16.45
C GLN A 47 -26.61 56.22 -17.86
N GLN A 48 -27.76 56.80 -18.20
CA GLN A 48 -27.91 57.56 -19.44
C GLN A 48 -27.48 59.03 -19.22
N ALA A 49 -26.92 59.66 -20.25
CA ALA A 49 -26.28 60.98 -20.17
C ALA A 49 -27.27 62.14 -19.89
N GLU A 50 -28.57 61.93 -20.08
CA GLU A 50 -29.62 62.92 -19.82
C GLU A 50 -30.55 62.46 -18.68
N ASP A 51 -30.66 63.31 -17.66
CA ASP A 51 -31.63 63.32 -16.56
C ASP A 51 -32.01 61.99 -15.89
N GLY A 52 -31.19 61.56 -14.92
CA GLY A 52 -31.62 60.70 -13.81
C GLY A 52 -32.18 59.32 -14.16
N LYS A 53 -32.05 58.88 -15.42
CA LYS A 53 -32.57 57.62 -15.93
C LYS A 53 -31.47 56.56 -16.01
N TYR A 54 -31.77 55.39 -15.46
CA TYR A 54 -30.88 54.24 -15.34
C TYR A 54 -31.45 53.07 -16.13
N ILE A 55 -30.67 52.51 -17.04
CA ILE A 55 -31.06 51.40 -17.90
C ILE A 55 -30.65 50.09 -17.25
N CYS A 56 -31.60 49.17 -17.05
CA CYS A 56 -31.33 47.84 -16.53
C CYS A 56 -30.48 47.03 -17.53
N ASN A 57 -29.35 46.48 -17.09
CA ASN A 57 -28.43 45.73 -17.96
C ASN A 57 -29.01 44.38 -18.45
N TYR A 58 -30.13 43.93 -17.90
CA TYR A 58 -30.74 42.63 -18.23
C TYR A 58 -31.91 42.71 -19.21
N CYS A 59 -32.73 43.76 -19.12
CA CYS A 59 -33.91 43.91 -19.96
C CYS A 59 -33.96 45.27 -20.70
N SER A 60 -32.90 46.07 -20.58
CA SER A 60 -32.75 47.38 -21.20
C SER A 60 -33.86 48.38 -20.86
N ARG A 61 -34.62 48.14 -19.78
CA ARG A 61 -35.68 49.05 -19.33
C ARG A 61 -35.08 50.24 -18.58
N GLY A 62 -35.44 51.45 -18.99
CA GLY A 62 -35.03 52.69 -18.33
C GLY A 62 -35.90 53.03 -17.12
N ILE A 63 -35.28 53.31 -15.98
CA ILE A 63 -35.91 53.58 -14.69
C ILE A 63 -35.33 54.87 -14.13
N VAL A 64 -36.19 55.79 -13.73
CA VAL A 64 -35.75 57.03 -13.09
C VAL A 64 -35.32 56.70 -11.65
N GLY A 65 -34.12 57.11 -11.26
CA GLY A 65 -33.57 56.83 -9.93
C GLY A 65 -32.50 57.82 -9.51
N GLY A 66 -32.02 57.69 -8.27
CA GLY A 66 -31.01 58.59 -7.71
C GLY A 66 -31.58 59.89 -7.15
N GLY A 67 -30.69 60.82 -6.77
CA GLY A 67 -31.01 62.17 -6.28
C GLY A 67 -32.15 62.23 -5.27
N ARG A 68 -33.36 62.60 -5.74
CA ARG A 68 -34.60 62.72 -4.96
C ARG A 68 -35.40 61.42 -4.80
N ASN A 69 -35.24 60.44 -5.70
CA ASN A 69 -36.12 59.27 -5.82
C ASN A 69 -35.51 57.99 -5.19
N GLY A 70 -34.28 58.06 -4.68
CA GLY A 70 -33.60 56.94 -4.03
C GLY A 70 -33.33 55.74 -4.93
N THR A 71 -33.09 54.58 -4.33
CA THR A 71 -32.75 53.30 -5.00
C THR A 71 -33.91 52.31 -5.03
N ASN A 72 -35.04 52.61 -4.37
CA ASN A 72 -36.17 51.68 -4.23
C ASN A 72 -36.79 51.29 -5.58
N GLY A 73 -36.86 52.20 -6.55
CA GLY A 73 -37.34 51.89 -7.90
C GLY A 73 -36.43 50.88 -8.64
N LEU A 74 -35.11 51.02 -8.48
CA LEU A 74 -34.13 50.10 -9.06
C LEU A 74 -34.17 48.74 -8.36
N LEU A 75 -34.33 48.71 -7.03
CA LEU A 75 -34.48 47.48 -6.24
C LEU A 75 -35.78 46.74 -6.60
N GLY A 76 -36.89 47.47 -6.74
CA GLY A 76 -38.19 46.90 -7.10
C GLY A 76 -38.17 46.27 -8.49
N HIS A 77 -37.56 46.93 -9.46
CA HIS A 77 -37.38 46.34 -10.79
C HIS A 77 -36.40 45.18 -10.79
N HIS A 78 -35.25 45.27 -10.10
CA HIS A 78 -34.28 44.18 -10.04
C HIS A 78 -34.91 42.87 -9.54
N LYS A 79 -35.76 42.94 -8.50
CA LYS A 79 -36.52 41.79 -7.99
C LYS A 79 -37.59 41.26 -8.96
N SER A 80 -38.14 42.11 -9.83
CA SER A 80 -39.24 41.77 -10.73
C SER A 80 -38.84 41.62 -12.21
N CYS A 81 -37.56 41.83 -12.53
CA CYS A 81 -37.04 41.84 -13.89
C CYS A 81 -37.29 40.49 -14.60
N PRO A 82 -38.05 40.45 -15.71
CA PRO A 82 -38.42 39.20 -16.39
C PRO A 82 -37.19 38.44 -16.93
N GLU A 83 -36.23 39.15 -17.52
CA GLU A 83 -35.03 38.55 -18.11
C GLU A 83 -34.04 38.06 -17.04
N LEU A 84 -33.99 38.73 -15.87
CA LEU A 84 -33.22 38.25 -14.73
C LEU A 84 -33.84 36.98 -14.15
N LYS A 85 -35.17 36.94 -13.99
CA LYS A 85 -35.87 35.73 -13.55
C LYS A 85 -35.76 34.57 -14.54
N LYS A 86 -35.71 34.84 -15.85
CA LYS A 86 -35.45 33.81 -16.87
C LYS A 86 -34.02 33.28 -16.79
N LYS A 87 -33.01 34.14 -16.56
CA LYS A 87 -31.62 33.72 -16.30
C LYS A 87 -31.49 32.88 -15.03
N MET A 88 -32.15 33.28 -13.93
CA MET A 88 -32.13 32.52 -12.68
C MET A 88 -32.92 31.21 -12.75
N ARG A 89 -33.97 31.11 -13.59
CA ARG A 89 -34.70 29.85 -13.80
C ARG A 89 -33.97 28.83 -14.68
N LYS A 90 -32.88 29.21 -15.34
CA LYS A 90 -31.99 28.29 -16.07
C LYS A 90 -30.76 27.85 -15.24
N GLY A 91 -30.67 28.25 -13.98
CA GLY A 91 -29.65 27.80 -13.03
C GLY A 91 -30.30 27.27 -11.76
N ASP A 92 -29.75 26.19 -11.23
CA ASP A 92 -30.01 25.60 -9.91
C ASP A 92 -31.26 24.73 -9.74
N GLY A 93 -31.10 23.47 -10.16
CA GLY A 93 -31.42 22.34 -9.29
C GLY A 93 -30.14 21.85 -8.61
N SER A 94 -30.06 22.05 -7.29
CA SER A 94 -29.30 21.29 -6.28
C SER A 94 -27.80 21.03 -6.50
N GLY A 95 -27.00 21.51 -5.54
CA GLY A 95 -25.55 21.46 -5.52
C GLY A 95 -24.91 20.11 -5.86
N SER A 96 -23.97 20.18 -6.81
CA SER A 96 -22.74 19.39 -6.82
C SER A 96 -21.73 20.20 -7.62
N ALA A 97 -20.57 20.49 -7.03
CA ALA A 97 -19.49 21.17 -7.74
C ALA A 97 -18.99 20.26 -8.87
N SER A 98 -19.57 20.38 -10.06
CA SER A 98 -19.13 19.62 -11.23
C SER A 98 -17.84 20.26 -11.77
N VAL A 99 -16.71 19.74 -11.32
CA VAL A 99 -15.41 20.00 -11.93
C VAL A 99 -15.45 19.42 -13.34
N LYS A 100 -15.12 20.21 -14.36
CA LYS A 100 -14.87 19.68 -15.71
C LYS A 100 -13.60 18.86 -15.67
N VAL A 101 -13.73 17.55 -15.45
CA VAL A 101 -12.63 16.59 -15.54
C VAL A 101 -12.35 16.38 -17.02
N GLY A 102 -11.07 16.45 -17.41
CA GLY A 102 -10.63 16.07 -18.76
C GLY A 102 -10.95 14.60 -19.07
N GLU A 103 -10.65 14.15 -20.28
CA GLU A 103 -10.84 12.74 -20.67
C GLU A 103 -9.95 11.84 -19.80
N TYR A 104 -10.54 11.22 -18.78
CA TYR A 104 -9.88 10.28 -17.88
C TYR A 104 -10.15 8.85 -18.33
N VAL A 105 -9.11 8.16 -18.78
CA VAL A 105 -9.17 6.72 -19.07
C VAL A 105 -8.81 5.96 -17.81
N PHE A 106 -9.77 5.21 -17.28
CA PHE A 106 -9.56 4.37 -16.12
C PHE A 106 -8.80 3.09 -16.50
N ASP A 107 -7.61 2.91 -15.93
CA ASP A 107 -6.88 1.63 -15.99
C ASP A 107 -7.00 0.89 -14.65
N GLU A 108 -7.69 -0.26 -14.69
CA GLU A 108 -7.89 -1.12 -13.54
C GLU A 108 -6.57 -1.71 -13.01
N LEU A 109 -5.60 -1.97 -13.90
CA LEU A 109 -4.31 -2.58 -13.53
C LEU A 109 -3.43 -1.60 -12.77
N ASP A 110 -3.38 -0.34 -13.20
CA ASP A 110 -2.64 0.70 -12.47
C ASP A 110 -3.26 0.94 -11.09
N ALA A 111 -4.59 1.07 -11.01
CA ALA A 111 -5.29 1.20 -9.73
C ALA A 111 -4.99 0.03 -8.76
N ARG A 112 -4.97 -1.20 -9.28
CA ARG A 112 -4.62 -2.40 -8.49
C ARG A 112 -3.16 -2.40 -8.05
N ARG A 113 -2.24 -1.97 -8.91
CA ARG A 113 -0.82 -1.82 -8.57
C ARG A 113 -0.61 -0.77 -7.48
N LYS A 114 -1.29 0.38 -7.58
CA LYS A 114 -1.27 1.45 -6.57
C LYS A 114 -1.84 0.97 -5.23
N LEU A 115 -2.90 0.16 -5.25
CA LEU A 115 -3.43 -0.47 -4.05
C LEU A 115 -2.40 -1.40 -3.38
N ALA A 116 -1.69 -2.23 -4.15
CA ALA A 116 -0.63 -3.09 -3.62
C ALA A 116 0.52 -2.28 -3.03
N ASP A 117 0.95 -1.21 -3.72
CA ASP A 117 1.99 -0.29 -3.25
C ASP A 117 1.61 0.41 -1.94
N MET A 118 0.35 0.87 -1.82
CA MET A 118 -0.17 1.46 -0.58
C MET A 118 -0.12 0.46 0.59
N ILE A 119 -0.53 -0.79 0.36
CA ILE A 119 -0.52 -1.84 1.38
C ILE A 119 0.90 -2.12 1.86
N VAL A 120 1.86 -2.19 0.94
CA VAL A 120 3.28 -2.45 1.26
C VAL A 120 3.91 -1.27 2.00
N LYS A 121 3.70 -0.03 1.52
CA LYS A 121 4.29 1.18 2.10
C LYS A 121 3.82 1.47 3.52
N HIS A 122 2.55 1.22 3.81
CA HIS A 122 1.94 1.50 5.11
C HIS A 122 1.80 0.26 5.99
N GLU A 123 2.34 -0.89 5.56
CA GLU A 123 2.26 -2.16 6.28
C GLU A 123 0.82 -2.56 6.66
N TYR A 124 -0.16 -2.21 5.83
CA TYR A 124 -1.56 -2.51 6.13
C TYR A 124 -1.80 -4.02 6.14
N PRO A 125 -2.67 -4.52 7.04
CA PRO A 125 -3.12 -5.90 6.98
C PRO A 125 -3.74 -6.21 5.62
N LEU A 126 -3.38 -7.35 5.01
CA LEU A 126 -3.95 -7.76 3.72
C LEU A 126 -5.48 -7.92 3.76
N SER A 127 -6.09 -7.98 4.95
CA SER A 127 -7.54 -8.01 5.12
C SER A 127 -8.22 -6.70 4.75
N ILE A 128 -7.51 -5.57 4.65
CA ILE A 128 -8.10 -4.25 4.34
C ILE A 128 -8.99 -4.28 3.10
N VAL A 129 -8.61 -5.05 2.08
CA VAL A 129 -9.37 -5.19 0.82
C VAL A 129 -10.71 -5.89 1.00
N ASP A 130 -10.87 -6.67 2.07
CA ASP A 130 -12.11 -7.39 2.37
C ASP A 130 -13.07 -6.53 3.22
N HIS A 131 -12.61 -5.44 3.84
CA HIS A 131 -13.44 -4.61 4.71
C HIS A 131 -14.52 -3.88 3.90
N ASP A 132 -15.78 -3.96 4.34
CA ASP A 132 -16.91 -3.39 3.61
C ASP A 132 -16.84 -1.86 3.52
N GLY A 133 -16.36 -1.20 4.59
CA GLY A 133 -16.12 0.25 4.56
C GLY A 133 -15.08 0.66 3.52
N PHE A 134 -14.02 -0.13 3.36
CA PHE A 134 -13.00 0.12 2.34
C PHE A 134 -13.55 -0.11 0.93
N LYS A 135 -14.32 -1.18 0.72
CA LYS A 135 -15.01 -1.42 -0.56
C LYS A 135 -15.96 -0.27 -0.89
N SER A 136 -16.80 0.14 0.06
CA SER A 136 -17.73 1.25 -0.15
C SER A 136 -16.99 2.54 -0.51
N PHE A 137 -15.89 2.83 0.17
CA PHE A 137 -15.03 3.97 -0.14
C PHE A 137 -14.48 3.91 -1.57
N CYS A 138 -13.93 2.77 -2.00
CA CYS A 138 -13.44 2.59 -3.36
C CYS A 138 -14.54 2.74 -4.42
N HIS A 139 -15.73 2.19 -4.18
CA HIS A 139 -16.86 2.33 -5.10
C HIS A 139 -17.37 3.77 -5.19
N SER A 140 -17.31 4.54 -4.09
CA SER A 140 -17.63 5.97 -4.10
C SER A 140 -16.63 6.80 -4.91
N LEU A 141 -15.36 6.40 -4.94
CA LEU A 141 -14.33 7.08 -5.74
C LEU A 141 -14.38 6.70 -7.23
N GLN A 142 -14.43 5.41 -7.52
CA GLN A 142 -14.44 4.88 -8.88
C GLN A 142 -15.33 3.63 -8.93
N PRO A 143 -16.59 3.74 -9.38
CA PRO A 143 -17.54 2.62 -9.42
C PRO A 143 -17.09 1.46 -10.30
N LEU A 144 -16.26 1.71 -11.31
CA LEU A 144 -15.74 0.66 -12.20
C LEU A 144 -14.60 -0.15 -11.57
N PHE A 145 -14.01 0.33 -10.48
CA PHE A 145 -12.92 -0.37 -9.81
C PHE A 145 -13.46 -1.46 -8.88
N ARG A 146 -13.33 -2.71 -9.30
CA ARG A 146 -13.65 -3.85 -8.45
C ARG A 146 -12.47 -4.19 -7.54
N VAL A 147 -12.64 -3.97 -6.23
CA VAL A 147 -11.65 -4.34 -5.22
C VAL A 147 -11.37 -5.84 -5.28
N VAL A 148 -10.09 -6.20 -5.31
CA VAL A 148 -9.64 -7.60 -5.41
C VAL A 148 -9.66 -8.32 -4.07
N SER A 149 -9.68 -9.65 -4.10
CA SER A 149 -9.59 -10.47 -2.89
C SER A 149 -8.18 -10.44 -2.29
N ARG A 150 -8.10 -10.75 -0.99
CA ARG A 150 -6.83 -10.94 -0.25
C ARG A 150 -5.82 -11.84 -0.95
N ASN A 151 -6.28 -12.95 -1.53
CA ASN A 151 -5.39 -13.90 -2.20
C ASN A 151 -4.85 -13.34 -3.53
N THR A 152 -5.62 -12.49 -4.21
CA THR A 152 -5.19 -11.82 -5.43
C THR A 152 -4.20 -10.72 -5.13
N ILE A 153 -4.50 -9.83 -4.18
CA ILE A 153 -3.55 -8.76 -3.80
C ILE A 153 -2.24 -9.33 -3.26
N LYS A 154 -2.31 -10.45 -2.52
CA LYS A 154 -1.13 -11.19 -2.07
C LYS A 154 -0.28 -11.64 -3.26
N ARG A 155 -0.89 -12.26 -4.28
CA ARG A 155 -0.17 -12.69 -5.50
C ARG A 155 0.44 -11.51 -6.24
N ASP A 156 -0.26 -10.39 -6.32
CA ASP A 156 0.24 -9.18 -6.99
C ASP A 156 1.44 -8.58 -6.25
N ILE A 157 1.39 -8.53 -4.91
CA ILE A 157 2.54 -8.14 -4.08
C ILE A 157 3.73 -9.08 -4.30
N PHE A 158 3.49 -10.40 -4.38
CA PHE A 158 4.56 -11.37 -4.68
C PHE A 158 5.18 -11.15 -6.06
N LYS A 159 4.39 -10.81 -7.09
CA LYS A 159 4.91 -10.49 -8.43
C LYS A 159 5.79 -9.24 -8.40
N ILE A 160 5.38 -8.20 -7.67
CA ILE A 160 6.18 -6.98 -7.49
C ILE A 160 7.52 -7.34 -6.83
N PHE A 161 7.49 -8.16 -5.78
CA PHE A 161 8.69 -8.63 -5.10
C PHE A 161 9.61 -9.46 -6.00
N GLU A 162 9.07 -10.40 -6.78
CA GLU A 162 9.86 -11.23 -7.70
C GLU A 162 10.56 -10.38 -8.76
N TYR A 163 9.83 -9.41 -9.33
CA TYR A 163 10.39 -8.45 -10.28
C TYR A 163 11.51 -7.60 -9.67
N GLU A 164 11.31 -7.05 -8.48
CA GLU A 164 12.35 -6.25 -7.79
C GLU A 164 13.56 -7.09 -7.39
N LYS A 165 13.33 -8.34 -6.98
CA LYS A 165 14.39 -9.30 -6.65
C LYS A 165 15.25 -9.60 -7.87
N GLU A 166 14.64 -9.91 -9.00
CA GLU A 166 15.36 -10.18 -10.26
C GLU A 166 16.15 -8.94 -10.71
N ARG A 167 15.52 -7.76 -10.68
CA ARG A 167 16.19 -6.48 -11.00
C ARG A 167 17.40 -6.24 -10.10
N THR A 168 17.27 -6.50 -8.80
CA THR A 168 18.36 -6.36 -7.84
C THR A 168 19.48 -7.37 -8.11
N MET A 169 19.14 -8.63 -8.43
CA MET A 169 20.14 -9.65 -8.77
C MET A 169 20.89 -9.31 -10.05
N ASN A 170 20.20 -8.84 -11.09
CA ASN A 170 20.83 -8.39 -12.32
C ASN A 170 21.79 -7.23 -12.04
N LEU A 171 21.36 -6.28 -11.21
CA LEU A 171 22.21 -5.14 -10.83
C LEU A 171 23.46 -5.57 -10.04
N LEU A 172 23.35 -6.59 -9.18
CA LEU A 172 24.51 -7.15 -8.48
C LEU A 172 25.44 -7.95 -9.41
N ASN A 173 24.89 -8.64 -10.41
CA ASN A 173 25.67 -9.42 -11.38
C ASN A 173 26.41 -8.55 -12.39
N THR A 174 25.80 -7.44 -12.82
CA THR A 174 26.42 -6.48 -13.74
C THR A 174 27.51 -5.66 -13.05
N ASN A 175 27.41 -5.46 -11.73
CA ASN A 175 28.38 -4.68 -10.99
C ASN A 175 29.76 -5.38 -10.95
N SER A 176 30.79 -4.67 -11.37
CA SER A 176 32.19 -5.14 -11.37
C SER A 176 32.92 -4.95 -10.03
N SER A 177 32.34 -4.16 -9.13
CA SER A 177 32.91 -3.83 -7.82
C SER A 177 32.78 -4.97 -6.81
N ARG A 178 33.51 -4.84 -5.70
CA ARG A 178 33.41 -5.76 -4.57
C ARG A 178 32.13 -5.47 -3.78
N ILE A 179 31.39 -6.53 -3.46
CA ILE A 179 30.17 -6.46 -2.66
C ILE A 179 30.50 -6.85 -1.21
N ALA A 180 30.18 -5.97 -0.26
CA ALA A 180 30.25 -6.25 1.17
C ALA A 180 28.89 -6.73 1.68
N ILE A 181 28.86 -7.87 2.36
CA ILE A 181 27.62 -8.47 2.86
C ILE A 181 27.58 -8.31 4.39
N THR A 182 26.52 -7.69 4.90
CA THR A 182 26.21 -7.63 6.32
C THR A 182 24.99 -8.49 6.63
N THR A 183 24.93 -9.06 7.82
CA THR A 183 23.81 -9.90 8.26
C THR A 183 23.30 -9.39 9.60
N ASP A 184 22.01 -9.06 9.65
CA ASP A 184 21.31 -8.61 10.86
C ASP A 184 20.21 -9.61 11.25
N MET A 185 19.95 -9.73 12.56
CA MET A 185 18.94 -10.62 13.11
C MET A 185 17.83 -9.82 13.79
N TRP A 186 16.69 -9.74 13.11
CA TRP A 186 15.48 -9.12 13.64
C TRP A 186 14.56 -10.19 14.22
N THR A 187 13.86 -9.92 15.33
CA THR A 187 12.81 -10.82 15.83
C THR A 187 11.45 -10.15 15.68
N ALA A 188 10.54 -10.73 14.90
CA ALA A 188 9.20 -10.15 14.80
C ALA A 188 8.36 -10.49 16.04
N ASN A 189 7.75 -9.46 16.63
CA ASN A 189 6.92 -9.56 17.83
C ASN A 189 5.77 -10.56 17.66
N ASN A 190 5.18 -10.64 16.48
CA ASN A 190 3.92 -11.37 16.26
C ASN A 190 4.08 -12.90 16.16
N GLN A 191 5.31 -13.43 16.13
CA GLN A 191 5.56 -14.87 15.94
C GLN A 191 6.78 -15.43 16.72
N LYS A 192 7.51 -14.59 17.49
CA LYS A 192 8.84 -14.94 18.05
C LYS A 192 9.78 -15.58 17.00
N ARG A 193 9.59 -15.23 15.73
CA ARG A 193 10.39 -15.72 14.61
C ARG A 193 11.52 -14.74 14.38
N GLY A 194 12.74 -15.26 14.48
CA GLY A 194 13.96 -14.54 14.09
C GLY A 194 14.07 -14.53 12.57
N PHE A 195 14.01 -13.35 11.99
CA PHE A 195 14.36 -13.06 10.61
C PHE A 195 15.84 -12.72 10.53
N MET A 196 16.49 -13.21 9.49
CA MET A 196 17.85 -12.82 9.15
C MET A 196 17.76 -11.94 7.92
N ALA A 197 18.12 -10.67 8.09
CA ALA A 197 18.26 -9.71 7.00
C ALA A 197 19.71 -9.78 6.51
N VAL A 198 19.90 -10.03 5.22
CA VAL A 198 21.22 -9.93 4.59
C VAL A 198 21.20 -8.68 3.74
N THR A 199 22.12 -7.75 3.98
CA THR A 199 22.23 -6.51 3.21
C THR A 199 23.53 -6.55 2.41
N ALA A 200 23.42 -6.35 1.10
CA ALA A 200 24.55 -6.22 0.19
C ALA A 200 24.84 -4.74 -0.04
N HIS A 201 26.03 -4.30 0.36
CA HIS A 201 26.55 -2.97 0.13
C HIS A 201 27.57 -3.02 -1.02
N PHE A 202 27.45 -2.12 -1.98
CA PHE A 202 28.36 -2.06 -3.14
C PHE A 202 28.47 -0.63 -3.65
N ILE A 203 29.56 -0.35 -4.37
CA ILE A 203 29.77 0.93 -5.05
C ILE A 203 29.35 0.74 -6.51
N ASP A 204 28.57 1.65 -7.07
CA ASP A 204 28.20 1.61 -8.48
C ASP A 204 29.25 2.27 -9.39
N ASP A 205 29.05 2.19 -10.71
CA ASP A 205 29.96 2.79 -11.70
C ASP A 205 30.00 4.32 -11.61
N SER A 206 28.96 4.94 -11.02
CA SER A 206 28.92 6.37 -10.70
C SER A 206 29.56 6.72 -9.35
N TRP A 207 30.32 5.80 -8.75
CA TRP A 207 31.00 5.97 -7.46
C TRP A 207 30.05 6.28 -6.30
N SER A 208 28.82 5.78 -6.35
CA SER A 208 27.80 5.95 -5.33
C SER A 208 27.61 4.67 -4.52
N LEU A 209 27.59 4.81 -3.19
CA LEU A 209 27.39 3.69 -2.27
C LEU A 209 25.91 3.30 -2.25
N ASN A 210 25.62 2.09 -2.70
CA ASN A 210 24.27 1.52 -2.71
C ASN A 210 24.16 0.37 -1.71
N SER A 211 23.00 0.27 -1.07
CA SER A 211 22.67 -0.82 -0.14
C SER A 211 21.38 -1.49 -0.56
N ARG A 212 21.40 -2.82 -0.74
CA ARG A 212 20.24 -3.61 -1.16
C ARG A 212 19.98 -4.74 -0.17
N LEU A 213 18.74 -4.84 0.30
CA LEU A 213 18.30 -5.89 1.21
C LEU A 213 17.98 -7.17 0.42
N ALA A 214 18.72 -8.23 0.67
CA ALA A 214 18.44 -9.58 0.20
C ALA A 214 17.84 -10.40 1.34
N ARG A 215 16.51 -10.54 1.40
CA ARG A 215 15.89 -11.45 2.38
C ARG A 215 16.13 -12.90 1.97
N GLY A 216 16.70 -13.70 2.86
CA GLY A 216 16.73 -15.16 2.77
C GLY A 216 15.75 -15.78 3.76
N LEU A 217 14.93 -16.73 3.31
CA LEU A 217 14.28 -17.66 4.25
C LEU A 217 15.37 -18.45 4.96
N LYS A 218 15.30 -18.51 6.29
CA LYS A 218 16.30 -19.20 7.10
C LYS A 218 16.16 -20.71 6.92
N GLU A 219 16.95 -21.32 6.04
CA GLU A 219 16.93 -22.78 5.80
C GLU A 219 17.49 -23.59 6.99
N HIS A 220 18.31 -22.97 7.83
CA HIS A 220 19.02 -23.66 8.91
C HIS A 220 18.44 -23.34 10.30
N LEU A 221 18.19 -24.36 11.12
CA LEU A 221 17.74 -24.19 12.51
C LEU A 221 18.92 -24.42 13.48
N LYS A 222 19.27 -23.42 14.30
CA LYS A 222 20.27 -23.61 15.37
C LYS A 222 19.70 -24.54 16.44
N ARG A 223 20.52 -25.45 16.95
CA ARG A 223 20.07 -26.45 17.94
C ARG A 223 19.56 -25.82 19.23
N MET A 224 20.21 -24.76 19.72
CA MET A 224 19.77 -24.01 20.90
C MET A 224 18.35 -23.44 20.78
N ASN A 225 17.88 -23.22 19.55
CA ASN A 225 16.56 -22.67 19.27
C ASN A 225 15.54 -23.75 18.88
N ALA A 226 15.94 -25.03 18.88
CA ALA A 226 15.01 -26.12 18.61
C ALA A 226 13.98 -26.23 19.75
N PRO A 227 12.74 -26.67 19.47
CA PRO A 227 11.74 -26.88 20.50
C PRO A 227 12.24 -27.79 21.63
N LYS A 228 12.00 -27.40 22.89
CA LYS A 228 12.48 -28.16 24.06
C LYS A 228 11.97 -29.61 24.08
N HIS A 229 10.74 -29.85 23.62
CA HIS A 229 10.14 -31.19 23.55
C HIS A 229 10.84 -32.14 22.57
N TRP A 230 11.70 -31.64 21.69
CA TRP A 230 12.55 -32.48 20.85
C TRP A 230 13.65 -33.18 21.66
N MET A 231 13.94 -32.72 22.87
CA MET A 231 14.92 -33.31 23.78
C MET A 231 16.26 -33.55 23.07
N LEU A 232 16.76 -32.53 22.38
CA LEU A 232 18.07 -32.56 21.73
C LEU A 232 19.15 -32.13 22.73
N ASP A 233 20.24 -32.90 22.78
CA ASP A 233 21.40 -32.56 23.61
C ASP A 233 22.17 -31.36 23.04
N LYS A 234 22.65 -30.47 23.91
CA LYS A 234 23.39 -29.24 23.56
C LYS A 234 24.74 -29.53 22.91
N LEU A 235 25.39 -30.66 23.22
CA LEU A 235 26.73 -30.99 22.75
C LEU A 235 26.75 -31.73 21.40
N GLY A 236 25.62 -32.24 20.92
CA GLY A 236 25.54 -33.05 19.69
C GLY A 236 25.78 -32.31 18.37
N GLY A 237 26.38 -31.12 18.38
CA GLY A 237 26.62 -30.19 17.25
C GLY A 237 25.85 -28.86 17.29
N ALA A 238 26.17 -27.93 16.39
CA ALA A 238 25.59 -26.58 16.38
C ALA A 238 24.15 -26.48 15.84
N PHE A 239 23.77 -27.38 14.93
CA PHE A 239 22.52 -27.29 14.16
C PHE A 239 21.55 -28.44 14.47
N ALA A 240 20.26 -28.14 14.37
CA ALA A 240 19.17 -29.10 14.40
C ALA A 240 18.52 -29.21 13.02
N PHE A 241 17.84 -30.32 12.77
CA PHE A 241 17.09 -30.51 11.53
C PHE A 241 15.86 -29.62 11.54
N LYS A 242 15.82 -28.65 10.61
CA LYS A 242 14.64 -27.82 10.41
C LYS A 242 13.55 -28.67 9.74
N PRO A 243 12.31 -28.69 10.24
CA PRO A 243 11.24 -29.43 9.58
C PRO A 243 10.95 -28.78 8.22
N SER A 244 10.68 -29.60 7.21
CA SER A 244 10.22 -29.13 5.91
C SER A 244 8.81 -28.55 6.01
N SER A 245 8.39 -27.79 5.00
CA SER A 245 7.01 -27.33 4.91
C SER A 245 6.08 -28.53 4.76
N GLY A 246 5.13 -28.67 5.67
CA GLY A 246 4.18 -29.78 5.65
C GLY A 246 2.94 -29.45 6.48
N PRO A 247 2.12 -30.47 6.80
CA PRO A 247 0.81 -30.26 7.42
C PRO A 247 0.88 -29.64 8.82
N HIS A 248 2.00 -29.77 9.53
CA HIS A 248 2.16 -29.32 10.91
C HIS A 248 3.16 -28.17 11.05
N LYS A 249 2.91 -27.29 12.03
CA LYS A 249 3.82 -26.18 12.35
C LYS A 249 5.11 -26.71 12.95
N SER A 250 6.23 -26.05 12.64
CA SER A 250 7.58 -26.45 13.09
C SER A 250 7.77 -26.54 14.61
N GLY A 251 6.93 -25.86 15.39
CA GLY A 251 6.98 -25.88 16.86
C GLY A 251 6.12 -26.97 17.51
N GLU A 252 5.24 -27.60 16.75
CA GLU A 252 4.25 -28.60 17.20
C GLU A 252 4.52 -29.98 16.59
N CYS A 253 5.51 -30.10 15.71
CA CYS A 253 5.85 -31.32 14.99
C CYS A 253 7.19 -31.91 15.45
N LEU A 254 7.38 -33.19 15.12
CA LEU A 254 8.66 -33.88 15.24
C LEU A 254 9.12 -34.33 13.86
N PRO A 255 10.30 -33.88 13.39
CA PRO A 255 10.90 -34.39 12.17
C PRO A 255 11.15 -35.89 12.22
N LEU A 256 10.90 -36.58 11.11
CA LEU A 256 11.05 -38.04 10.99
C LEU A 256 12.46 -38.52 11.37
N ILE A 257 13.49 -37.74 11.06
CA ILE A 257 14.86 -37.99 11.48
C ILE A 257 15.05 -38.04 13.01
N ILE A 258 14.36 -37.19 13.77
CA ILE A 258 14.45 -37.19 15.23
C ILE A 258 13.76 -38.42 15.80
N ILE A 259 12.65 -38.85 15.18
CA ILE A 259 11.91 -40.06 15.58
C ILE A 259 12.79 -41.31 15.38
N LEU A 260 13.34 -41.49 14.18
CA LEU A 260 14.14 -42.68 13.85
C LEU A 260 15.45 -42.76 14.65
N ARG A 261 16.11 -41.61 14.89
CA ARG A 261 17.42 -41.56 15.55
C ARG A 261 17.34 -41.47 17.07
N ASN A 262 16.57 -40.51 17.59
CA ASN A 262 16.62 -40.17 19.02
C ASN A 262 15.52 -40.84 19.85
N ARG A 263 14.43 -41.31 19.21
CA ARG A 263 13.33 -41.99 19.93
C ARG A 263 13.39 -43.49 19.74
N LEU A 264 13.33 -43.95 18.50
CA LEU A 264 13.31 -45.37 18.18
C LEU A 264 14.70 -46.01 18.15
N LYS A 265 15.75 -45.19 17.98
CA LYS A 265 17.16 -45.63 17.93
C LYS A 265 17.44 -46.71 16.85
N TYR A 266 16.65 -46.73 15.77
CA TYR A 266 16.89 -47.59 14.61
C TYR A 266 18.07 -47.11 13.75
N ALA A 267 18.46 -45.85 13.91
CA ALA A 267 19.63 -45.27 13.29
C ALA A 267 20.46 -44.53 14.35
N LEU A 268 21.78 -44.62 14.23
CA LEU A 268 22.75 -43.87 15.01
C LEU A 268 23.16 -42.59 14.26
N THR A 269 23.33 -42.70 12.94
CA THR A 269 23.81 -41.59 12.09
C THR A 269 22.76 -41.07 11.12
N TYR A 270 23.01 -39.88 10.57
CA TYR A 270 22.15 -39.27 9.54
C TYR A 270 22.09 -40.10 8.25
N ARG A 271 23.22 -40.74 7.89
CA ARG A 271 23.32 -41.55 6.65
C ARG A 271 22.44 -42.79 6.73
N GLU A 272 22.39 -43.44 7.89
CA GLU A 272 21.51 -44.58 8.14
C GLU A 272 20.03 -44.20 8.05
N VAL A 273 19.65 -43.02 8.57
CA VAL A 273 18.27 -42.53 8.45
C VAL A 273 17.87 -42.38 6.97
N ILE A 274 18.74 -41.82 6.14
CA ILE A 274 18.47 -41.73 4.70
C ILE A 274 18.32 -43.12 4.10
N ALA A 275 19.22 -44.05 4.43
CA ALA A 275 19.17 -45.41 3.91
C ALA A 275 17.84 -46.11 4.26
N ILE A 276 17.34 -45.94 5.49
CA ILE A 276 16.05 -46.49 5.95
C ILE A 276 14.88 -45.88 5.17
N LEU A 277 14.89 -44.56 4.95
CA LEU A 277 13.81 -43.88 4.22
C LEU A 277 13.79 -44.24 2.74
N MET A 278 14.96 -44.42 2.12
CA MET A 278 15.10 -44.82 0.70
C MET A 278 14.62 -46.25 0.43
N GLN A 279 14.47 -47.07 1.47
CA GLN A 279 13.85 -48.40 1.32
C GLN A 279 12.32 -48.32 1.15
N HIS A 280 11.70 -47.14 1.31
CA HIS A 280 10.25 -46.93 1.15
C HIS A 280 9.38 -47.77 2.09
N ARG A 281 9.94 -48.20 3.24
CA ARG A 281 9.27 -49.05 4.24
C ARG A 281 8.66 -48.27 5.42
N VAL A 282 8.92 -46.97 5.49
CA VAL A 282 8.42 -46.08 6.55
C VAL A 282 7.15 -45.41 6.05
N LEU A 283 6.03 -45.68 6.71
CA LEU A 283 4.76 -45.01 6.46
C LEU A 283 4.47 -43.98 7.54
N VAL A 284 4.06 -42.79 7.12
CA VAL A 284 3.52 -41.74 7.97
C VAL A 284 2.08 -41.51 7.52
N ASP A 285 1.11 -41.78 8.41
CA ASP A 285 -0.32 -41.65 8.12
C ASP A 285 -0.76 -42.41 6.84
N GLY A 286 -0.21 -43.61 6.65
CA GLY A 286 -0.51 -44.49 5.51
C GLY A 286 0.19 -44.14 4.20
N LYS A 287 1.00 -43.07 4.14
CA LYS A 287 1.80 -42.70 2.96
C LYS A 287 3.27 -42.97 3.19
N VAL A 288 3.97 -43.38 2.14
CA VAL A 288 5.43 -43.60 2.20
C VAL A 288 6.14 -42.27 2.47
N GLY A 289 6.82 -42.18 3.61
CA GLY A 289 7.60 -41.02 4.01
C GLY A 289 9.02 -41.12 3.47
N THR A 290 9.33 -40.38 2.41
CA THR A 290 10.69 -40.31 1.84
C THR A 290 11.51 -39.14 2.40
N ASP A 291 10.84 -38.06 2.82
CA ASP A 291 11.50 -36.88 3.35
C ASP A 291 11.93 -37.07 4.82
N LYS A 292 13.25 -37.04 5.03
CA LYS A 292 13.90 -37.09 6.35
C LYS A 292 13.47 -35.96 7.31
N THR A 293 13.12 -34.81 6.77
CA THR A 293 12.71 -33.61 7.52
C THR A 293 11.20 -33.43 7.58
N TYR A 294 10.44 -34.44 7.14
CA TYR A 294 8.99 -34.37 7.12
C TYR A 294 8.43 -34.06 8.51
N PRO A 295 7.59 -33.02 8.66
CA PRO A 295 7.02 -32.65 9.95
C PRO A 295 5.88 -33.61 10.29
N SER A 296 6.19 -34.62 11.11
CA SER A 296 5.17 -35.54 11.61
C SER A 296 4.40 -34.96 12.77
N SER A 297 3.09 -35.22 12.79
CA SER A 297 2.21 -34.79 13.87
C SER A 297 2.53 -35.54 15.15
N PHE A 298 2.25 -34.89 16.27
CA PHE A 298 2.32 -35.50 17.58
C PHE A 298 1.43 -36.74 17.72
N MET A 299 0.28 -36.81 17.02
CA MET A 299 -0.65 -37.96 17.02
C MET A 299 -0.53 -38.79 15.72
N GLY A 300 0.54 -38.60 14.96
CA GLY A 300 0.73 -39.28 13.68
C GLY A 300 0.87 -40.78 13.88
N MET A 301 0.17 -41.56 13.06
CA MET A 301 0.35 -43.01 13.06
C MET A 301 1.58 -43.33 12.21
N HIS A 302 2.63 -43.80 12.87
CA HIS A 302 3.87 -44.22 12.23
C HIS A 302 3.88 -45.73 12.09
N THR A 303 3.78 -46.21 10.86
CA THR A 303 3.86 -47.65 10.59
C THR A 303 5.19 -47.97 9.95
N LEU A 304 6.01 -48.77 10.64
CA LEU A 304 7.25 -49.31 10.10
C LEU A 304 6.98 -50.73 9.59
N ILE A 305 6.85 -50.87 8.26
CA ILE A 305 6.47 -52.15 7.62
C ILE A 305 7.54 -53.22 7.89
N ALA A 306 8.81 -52.84 8.00
CA ALA A 306 9.92 -53.79 8.16
C ALA A 306 9.88 -54.60 9.47
N CYS A 307 9.22 -54.09 10.52
CA CYS A 307 9.14 -54.74 11.82
C CYS A 307 7.72 -55.14 12.24
N SER A 308 6.70 -54.88 11.39
CA SER A 308 5.29 -55.04 11.77
C SER A 308 4.91 -54.32 13.07
N VAL A 309 5.57 -53.17 13.36
CA VAL A 309 5.27 -52.37 14.55
C VAL A 309 4.66 -51.04 14.13
N ALA A 310 3.47 -50.77 14.66
CA ALA A 310 2.81 -49.48 14.57
C ALA A 310 3.06 -48.69 15.85
N PHE A 311 3.52 -47.45 15.71
CA PHE A 311 3.73 -46.53 16.82
C PHE A 311 2.79 -45.33 16.64
N ILE A 312 2.03 -45.03 17.69
CA ILE A 312 1.37 -43.74 17.81
C ILE A 312 2.22 -42.92 18.75
N TYR A 313 2.78 -41.81 18.25
CA TYR A 313 3.46 -40.89 19.13
C TYR A 313 2.40 -40.18 19.99
N CYS A 314 2.70 -39.94 21.27
CA CYS A 314 1.84 -39.18 22.18
C CYS A 314 2.76 -38.62 23.26
N ALA A 315 3.07 -37.33 23.22
CA ALA A 315 3.93 -36.66 24.21
C ALA A 315 3.09 -36.00 25.31
N LYS A 316 3.07 -36.57 26.52
CA LYS A 316 2.40 -35.91 27.67
C LYS A 316 2.88 -34.47 27.89
#